data_AF-A0A952E8K8-F1
#
_entry.id   AF-A0A952E8K8-F1
#
_cell.length_a   1.000
_cell.length_b   1.000
_cell.length_c   1.000
_cell.angle_alpha   90.00
_cell.angle_beta   90.00
_cell.angle_gamma   90.00
#
_symmetry.space_group_name_H-M   'P 1'
#
loop_
_entity.id
_entity.type
_entity.pdbx_description
1 polymer ?
#
loop_
_entity_poly.entity_id
_entity_poly.type
_entity_poly.pdbx_seq_one_letter_code
_entity_poly.pdbx_strand_id
1 'polypeptide(L)'
;MKIDERAWKTWGEFNRTIDKKRIIFFGYSLDWIGKTLRKSNLTISSIVDNSQNFQGTDSVYGVKILATKNLLHKRDDEYIVITSLSFESIYRELIHTGFTPGKDFCITPALNSVKVVNDINSKDFRLLVSSPDHLIYFKDTSNLGGGLYEFSVTSKAVGCEKLVAGTFRQIVDMENGNIAVLEEMNGIRIFEKGSVIGFWKFIECDKGDRPHGLAYDKVNNIFYMACTAKDEIAAYDADTGKPIDSAEILSWKASVDGKNHHWINDLAIKDRYLYLSLFSISGCQQEGVYDGGIMQINLDRPDERQVVARDLWMPHTVRFFGEELCYLDSMNGRFYKGSALVGEFNGFTRGLGYDGVYYYVGQSENRYFDQFKGKRNNVGMNAGFFLFDEETKASKFFEVPRLHQVHDLLVL
;
A
#
# COMPACT_ATOMS: atom_id res chain seq x y z
N MET A 1 26.18 -1.44 -3.16
CA MET A 1 26.31 -0.94 -1.78
C MET A 1 25.12 -0.01 -1.52
N LYS A 2 24.29 -0.31 -0.52
CA LYS A 2 23.21 0.59 -0.07
C LYS A 2 23.84 1.82 0.60
N ILE A 3 23.28 3.00 0.37
CA ILE A 3 23.72 4.23 1.05
C ILE A 3 23.37 4.12 2.53
N ASP A 4 24.31 4.49 3.41
CA ASP A 4 24.09 4.51 4.85
C ASP A 4 23.13 5.64 5.21
N GLU A 5 22.11 5.36 6.03
CA GLU A 5 21.09 6.36 6.42
C GLU A 5 21.71 7.57 7.12
N ARG A 6 22.89 7.44 7.76
CA ARG A 6 23.62 8.57 8.36
C ARG A 6 24.09 9.61 7.33
N ALA A 7 24.15 9.22 6.06
CA ALA A 7 24.46 10.13 4.95
C ALA A 7 23.28 11.03 4.60
N TRP A 8 22.05 10.61 4.90
CA TRP A 8 20.85 11.42 4.73
C TRP A 8 20.60 12.21 6.01
N LYS A 9 20.19 13.46 5.85
CA LYS A 9 19.91 14.36 6.99
C LYS A 9 18.63 15.12 6.74
N THR A 10 17.90 15.40 7.80
CA THR A 10 16.91 16.49 7.82
C THR A 10 17.62 17.85 7.80
N TRP A 11 16.90 18.93 7.48
CA TRP A 11 17.47 20.28 7.55
C TRP A 11 18.00 20.63 8.96
N GLY A 12 17.31 20.19 10.01
CA GLY A 12 17.73 20.43 11.39
C GLY A 12 19.04 19.70 11.74
N GLU A 13 19.15 18.42 11.38
CA GLU A 13 20.39 17.65 11.60
C GLU A 13 21.54 18.16 10.76
N PHE A 14 21.26 18.52 9.50
CA PHE A 14 22.24 19.12 8.60
C PHE A 14 22.83 20.39 9.21
N ASN A 15 22.00 21.36 9.57
CA ASN A 15 22.43 22.63 10.15
C ASN A 15 23.23 22.45 11.45
N ARG A 16 22.86 21.48 12.29
CA ARG A 16 23.68 21.11 13.47
C ARG A 16 25.03 20.50 13.09
N THR A 17 25.07 19.67 12.04
CA THR A 17 26.29 18.98 11.60
C THR A 17 27.31 19.94 11.01
N ILE A 18 26.83 20.96 10.30
CA ILE A 18 27.67 21.95 9.59
C ILE A 18 28.01 23.17 10.44
N ASP A 19 27.49 23.30 11.66
CA ASP A 19 27.77 24.45 12.51
C ASP A 19 29.28 24.64 12.69
N LYS A 20 29.75 25.87 12.42
CA LYS A 20 31.17 26.27 12.45
C LYS A 20 32.11 25.49 11.52
N LYS A 21 31.57 24.70 10.58
CA LYS A 21 32.35 24.02 9.55
C LYS A 21 32.32 24.79 8.24
N ARG A 22 33.37 24.62 7.44
CA ARG A 22 33.40 25.09 6.05
C ARG A 22 32.97 23.96 5.12
N ILE A 23 32.24 24.29 4.08
CA ILE A 23 31.58 23.31 3.24
C ILE A 23 32.31 23.12 1.92
N ILE A 24 32.62 21.87 1.62
CA ILE A 24 33.03 21.45 0.28
C ILE A 24 31.79 20.85 -0.39
N PHE A 25 31.28 21.51 -1.43
CA PHE A 25 30.22 20.91 -2.22
C PHE A 25 30.81 19.91 -3.21
N PHE A 26 30.31 18.68 -3.21
CA PHE A 26 30.66 17.67 -4.20
C PHE A 26 29.53 17.52 -5.21
N GLY A 27 29.79 17.97 -6.43
CA GLY A 27 28.84 18.00 -7.53
C GLY A 27 28.35 19.42 -7.75
N TYR A 28 28.86 20.07 -8.79
CA TYR A 28 28.45 21.40 -9.17
C TYR A 28 27.02 21.38 -9.73
N SER A 29 26.10 21.97 -8.98
CA SER A 29 24.72 22.14 -9.39
C SER A 29 24.18 23.45 -8.86
N LEU A 30 23.77 24.35 -9.77
CA LEU A 30 23.15 25.61 -9.41
C LEU A 30 21.89 25.43 -8.56
N ASP A 31 21.10 24.39 -8.86
CA ASP A 31 19.85 24.15 -8.16
C ASP A 31 20.09 23.57 -6.76
N TRP A 32 20.88 22.49 -6.64
CA TRP A 32 21.08 21.82 -5.36
C TRP A 32 21.93 22.63 -4.38
N ILE A 33 22.99 23.29 -4.87
CA ILE A 33 23.78 24.20 -4.06
C ILE A 33 22.91 25.40 -3.66
N GLY A 34 22.20 26.01 -4.62
CA GLY A 34 21.32 27.15 -4.36
C GLY A 34 20.23 26.85 -3.32
N LYS A 35 19.57 25.68 -3.40
CA LYS A 35 18.59 25.23 -2.39
C LYS A 35 19.23 25.04 -1.02
N THR A 36 20.43 24.49 -0.96
CA THR A 36 21.16 24.26 0.30
C THR A 36 21.51 25.58 0.98
N LEU A 37 22.04 26.54 0.21
CA LEU A 37 22.40 27.88 0.70
C LEU A 37 21.19 28.66 1.20
N ARG A 38 20.02 28.54 0.56
CA ARG A 38 18.79 29.22 1.01
C ARG A 38 18.27 28.73 2.36
N LYS A 39 18.65 27.53 2.80
CA LYS A 39 18.13 26.88 4.02
C LYS A 39 19.16 26.72 5.13
N SER A 40 20.39 27.19 4.90
CA SER A 40 21.53 26.89 5.78
C SER A 40 22.48 28.08 5.81
N ASN A 41 22.91 28.48 7.00
CA ASN A 41 23.96 29.48 7.15
C ASN A 41 25.32 28.78 7.14
N LEU A 42 26.07 28.90 6.05
CA LEU A 42 27.31 28.17 5.85
C LEU A 42 28.35 29.00 5.09
N THR A 43 29.61 28.62 5.25
CA THR A 43 30.73 29.18 4.48
C THR A 43 31.20 28.14 3.47
N ILE A 44 31.22 28.51 2.20
CA ILE A 44 31.73 27.63 1.14
C ILE A 44 33.26 27.67 1.17
N SER A 45 33.89 26.51 1.35
CA SER A 45 35.34 26.37 1.19
C SER A 45 35.71 26.22 -0.29
N SER A 46 35.06 25.27 -0.96
CA SER A 46 35.31 24.94 -2.36
C SER A 46 34.16 24.13 -2.95
N ILE A 47 34.18 23.97 -4.27
CA ILE A 47 33.31 23.04 -4.99
C ILE A 47 34.22 22.06 -5.72
N VAL A 48 33.91 20.76 -5.63
CA VAL A 48 34.59 19.70 -6.40
C VAL A 48 33.61 19.02 -7.34
N ASP A 49 34.08 18.62 -8.51
CA ASP A 49 33.27 17.88 -9.48
C ASP A 49 34.12 16.88 -10.27
N ASN A 50 33.52 15.76 -10.69
CA ASN A 50 34.16 14.76 -11.54
C ASN A 50 34.21 15.17 -13.02
N SER A 51 33.30 16.05 -13.46
CA SER A 51 33.25 16.59 -14.80
C SER A 51 34.42 17.53 -15.05
N GLN A 52 35.34 17.10 -15.92
CA GLN A 52 36.48 17.92 -16.34
C GLN A 52 36.05 19.24 -16.97
N ASN A 53 34.85 19.31 -17.56
CA ASN A 53 34.32 20.52 -18.18
C ASN A 53 34.12 21.68 -17.21
N PHE A 54 33.89 21.39 -15.92
CA PHE A 54 33.70 22.42 -14.90
C PHE A 54 34.99 22.74 -14.15
N GLN A 55 35.94 21.82 -14.09
CA GLN A 55 37.15 21.99 -13.29
C GLN A 55 38.00 23.17 -13.79
N GLY A 56 38.49 23.98 -12.84
CA GLY A 56 39.28 25.18 -13.10
C GLY A 56 38.46 26.43 -13.42
N THR A 57 37.15 26.31 -13.63
CA THR A 57 36.25 27.44 -13.88
C THR A 57 35.77 28.07 -12.55
N ASP A 58 35.41 29.35 -12.62
CA ASP A 58 34.80 30.05 -11.49
C ASP A 58 33.31 29.71 -11.41
N SER A 59 32.86 29.32 -10.22
CA SER A 59 31.43 29.14 -9.97
C SER A 59 30.73 30.48 -9.78
N VAL A 60 29.41 30.49 -9.95
CA VAL A 60 28.57 31.66 -9.62
C VAL A 60 28.59 32.03 -8.14
N TYR A 61 29.20 31.19 -7.28
CA TYR A 61 29.32 31.39 -5.84
C TYR A 61 30.70 31.97 -5.45
N GLY A 62 31.50 32.43 -6.41
CA GLY A 62 32.78 33.10 -6.16
C GLY A 62 33.90 32.15 -5.72
N VAL A 63 33.73 30.84 -5.88
CA VAL A 63 34.77 29.82 -5.61
C VAL A 63 35.09 29.02 -6.87
N LYS A 64 36.33 28.57 -7.01
CA LYS A 64 36.73 27.70 -8.12
C LYS A 64 36.17 26.29 -7.96
N ILE A 65 35.83 25.68 -9.10
CA ILE A 65 35.47 24.27 -9.17
C ILE A 65 36.75 23.46 -9.34
N LEU A 66 37.00 22.51 -8.45
CA LEU A 66 38.23 21.76 -8.35
C LEU A 66 38.04 20.30 -8.75
N ALA A 67 39.13 19.63 -9.12
CA ALA A 67 39.14 18.18 -9.32
C ALA A 67 38.99 17.43 -7.98
N THR A 68 38.38 16.24 -7.99
CA THR A 68 38.09 15.48 -6.76
C THR A 68 39.33 15.03 -5.99
N LYS A 69 40.48 14.89 -6.65
CA LYS A 69 41.78 14.66 -5.98
C LYS A 69 42.11 15.68 -4.88
N ASN A 70 41.54 16.89 -4.94
CA ASN A 70 41.74 17.91 -3.92
C ASN A 70 41.09 17.54 -2.57
N LEU A 71 40.18 16.56 -2.54
CA LEU A 71 39.59 16.04 -1.30
C LEU A 71 40.63 15.36 -0.40
N LEU A 72 41.74 14.86 -0.95
CA LEU A 72 42.86 14.32 -0.15
C LEU A 72 43.51 15.37 0.77
N HIS A 73 43.25 16.65 0.52
CA HIS A 73 43.74 17.78 1.31
C HIS A 73 42.64 18.42 2.17
N LYS A 74 41.49 17.76 2.33
CA LYS A 74 40.40 18.22 3.20
C LYS A 74 40.91 18.43 4.62
N ARG A 75 40.56 19.57 5.22
CA ARG A 75 40.85 19.90 6.63
C ARG A 75 39.79 19.33 7.58
N ASP A 76 40.13 19.26 8.87
CA ASP A 76 39.22 18.75 9.90
C ASP A 76 37.99 19.63 10.11
N ASP A 77 38.14 20.94 9.92
CA ASP A 77 37.05 21.91 10.00
C ASP A 77 36.19 21.99 8.72
N GLU A 78 36.49 21.16 7.73
CA GLU A 78 35.71 21.04 6.50
C GLU A 78 34.74 19.87 6.56
N TYR A 79 33.63 19.98 5.84
CA TYR A 79 32.62 18.95 5.72
C TYR A 79 32.13 18.86 4.28
N ILE A 80 32.01 17.64 3.76
CA ILE A 80 31.63 17.43 2.36
C ILE A 80 30.12 17.28 2.25
N VAL A 81 29.51 18.01 1.32
CA VAL A 81 28.07 17.95 1.06
C VAL A 81 27.84 17.58 -0.40
N ILE A 82 27.26 16.42 -0.65
CA ILE A 82 26.94 15.94 -2.00
C ILE A 82 25.73 16.73 -2.52
N THR A 83 25.90 17.39 -3.68
CA THR A 83 24.90 18.26 -4.33
C THR A 83 24.69 17.89 -5.80
N SER A 84 24.62 16.58 -6.09
CA SER A 84 24.39 16.05 -7.45
C SER A 84 23.40 14.89 -7.43
N LEU A 85 22.67 14.72 -8.54
CA LEU A 85 21.82 13.55 -8.77
C LEU A 85 22.63 12.25 -8.94
N SER A 86 23.93 12.36 -9.25
CA SER A 86 24.86 11.22 -9.26
C SER A 86 25.36 10.85 -7.85
N PHE A 87 24.55 11.11 -6.81
CA PHE A 87 24.94 10.96 -5.41
C PHE A 87 25.39 9.54 -5.08
N GLU A 88 24.84 8.50 -5.72
CA GLU A 88 25.27 7.12 -5.49
C GLU A 88 26.73 6.89 -5.90
N SER A 89 27.14 7.45 -7.05
CA SER A 89 28.51 7.34 -7.54
C SER A 89 29.48 8.11 -6.64
N ILE A 90 29.11 9.35 -6.30
CA ILE A 90 29.90 10.22 -5.42
C ILE A 90 30.02 9.60 -4.02
N TYR A 91 28.94 9.04 -3.48
CA TYR A 91 28.94 8.34 -2.20
C TYR A 91 29.96 7.19 -2.20
N ARG A 92 29.96 6.35 -3.25
CA ARG A 92 30.91 5.23 -3.39
C ARG A 92 32.35 5.73 -3.48
N GLU A 93 32.60 6.80 -4.23
CA GLU A 93 33.92 7.42 -4.34
C GLU A 93 34.44 7.93 -2.99
N LEU A 94 33.59 8.62 -2.22
CA LEU A 94 33.95 9.12 -0.89
C LEU A 94 34.26 7.99 0.09
N ILE A 95 33.47 6.92 0.09
CA ILE A 95 33.76 5.71 0.89
C ILE A 95 35.11 5.09 0.47
N HIS A 96 35.37 4.94 -0.83
CA HIS A 96 36.63 4.39 -1.33
C HIS A 96 37.85 5.24 -0.96
N THR A 97 37.64 6.56 -0.83
CA THR A 97 38.67 7.51 -0.41
C THR A 97 38.90 7.51 1.11
N GLY A 98 38.08 6.78 1.87
CA GLY A 98 38.20 6.63 3.33
C GLY A 98 37.34 7.58 4.16
N PHE A 99 36.43 8.33 3.52
CA PHE A 99 35.50 9.19 4.26
C PHE A 99 34.34 8.41 4.86
N THR A 100 33.89 8.83 6.04
CA THR A 100 32.81 8.21 6.80
C THR A 100 31.50 9.00 6.66
N PRO A 101 30.37 8.37 6.24
CA PRO A 101 29.08 9.04 6.13
C PRO A 101 28.59 9.57 7.48
N GLY A 102 27.95 10.73 7.44
CA GLY A 102 27.42 11.42 8.61
C GLY A 102 28.48 12.13 9.47
N LYS A 103 29.75 11.67 9.43
CA LYS A 103 30.89 12.26 10.13
C LYS A 103 31.70 13.22 9.26
N ASP A 104 32.09 12.76 8.07
CA ASP A 104 32.93 13.51 7.14
C ASP A 104 32.12 14.13 6.00
N PHE A 105 31.00 13.47 5.65
CA PHE A 105 30.15 13.92 4.55
C PHE A 105 28.68 13.54 4.71
N CYS A 106 27.79 14.25 4.04
CA CYS A 106 26.40 13.86 3.85
C CYS A 106 25.91 14.21 2.44
N ILE A 107 24.72 13.74 2.11
CA ILE A 107 23.95 14.21 0.97
C ILE A 107 23.12 15.41 1.43
N THR A 108 23.01 16.44 0.59
CA THR A 108 22.19 17.61 0.95
C THR A 108 20.74 17.20 1.24
N PRO A 109 20.08 17.73 2.29
CA PRO A 109 18.65 17.51 2.51
C PRO A 109 17.76 17.99 1.34
N ALA A 110 18.30 18.81 0.43
CA ALA A 110 17.60 19.21 -0.79
C ALA A 110 17.33 18.03 -1.75
N LEU A 111 18.05 16.91 -1.60
CA LEU A 111 17.88 15.69 -2.39
C LEU A 111 16.99 14.65 -1.71
N ASN A 112 16.44 14.90 -0.51
CA ASN A 112 15.60 13.92 0.19
C ASN A 112 14.37 13.51 -0.64
N SER A 113 13.75 14.42 -1.38
CA SER A 113 12.65 14.06 -2.29
C SER A 113 13.10 13.12 -3.41
N VAL A 114 14.34 13.26 -3.89
CA VAL A 114 14.91 12.36 -4.89
C VAL A 114 15.20 10.98 -4.29
N LYS A 115 15.66 10.91 -3.03
CA LYS A 115 15.78 9.66 -2.28
C LYS A 115 14.47 8.89 -2.28
N VAL A 116 13.38 9.54 -1.88
CA VAL A 116 12.03 8.92 -1.82
C VAL A 116 11.61 8.37 -3.19
N VAL A 117 11.80 9.16 -4.26
CA VAL A 117 11.49 8.71 -5.63
C VAL A 117 12.34 7.49 -6.02
N ASN A 118 13.63 7.47 -5.67
CA ASN A 118 14.51 6.34 -5.95
C ASN A 118 14.12 5.09 -5.14
N ASP A 119 13.82 5.26 -3.85
CA ASP A 119 13.43 4.18 -2.95
C ASP A 119 12.14 3.49 -3.43
N ILE A 120 11.12 4.27 -3.84
CA ILE A 120 9.88 3.76 -4.43
C ILE A 120 10.12 3.08 -5.78
N ASN A 121 10.95 3.67 -6.65
CA ASN A 121 11.18 3.12 -8.00
C ASN A 121 12.07 1.88 -8.03
N SER A 122 12.94 1.71 -7.03
CA SER A 122 13.84 0.56 -6.90
C SER A 122 13.26 -0.57 -6.05
N LYS A 123 12.02 -0.41 -5.56
CA LYS A 123 11.37 -1.40 -4.72
C LYS A 123 10.93 -2.61 -5.55
N ASP A 124 11.57 -3.74 -5.27
CA ASP A 124 11.15 -5.07 -5.74
C ASP A 124 10.05 -5.62 -4.83
N PHE A 125 9.02 -6.22 -5.42
CA PHE A 125 7.91 -6.84 -4.69
C PHE A 125 7.12 -7.84 -5.53
N ARG A 126 6.37 -8.72 -4.86
CA ARG A 126 5.38 -9.63 -5.44
C ARG A 126 4.07 -9.53 -4.67
N LEU A 127 2.96 -9.49 -5.39
CA LEU A 127 1.62 -9.43 -4.83
C LEU A 127 0.72 -10.47 -5.48
N LEU A 128 -0.21 -11.01 -4.71
CA LEU A 128 -1.45 -11.52 -5.27
C LEU A 128 -2.48 -10.41 -5.37
N VAL A 129 -3.20 -10.43 -6.48
CA VAL A 129 -4.26 -9.49 -6.81
C VAL A 129 -5.49 -10.30 -7.17
N SER A 130 -6.60 -10.09 -6.45
CA SER A 130 -7.89 -10.68 -6.79
C SER A 130 -8.75 -9.72 -7.59
N SER A 131 -9.50 -10.28 -8.53
CA SER A 131 -10.44 -9.55 -9.35
C SER A 131 -11.79 -10.28 -9.46
N PRO A 132 -12.90 -9.60 -9.14
CA PRO A 132 -14.24 -10.14 -9.26
C PRO A 132 -14.86 -9.82 -10.64
N ASP A 133 -14.06 -9.36 -11.60
CA ASP A 133 -14.58 -9.00 -12.91
C ASP A 133 -15.27 -10.19 -13.60
N HIS A 134 -16.50 -9.97 -14.06
CA HIS A 134 -17.23 -11.00 -14.78
C HIS A 134 -16.77 -11.04 -16.24
N LEU A 135 -16.74 -12.25 -16.82
CA LEU A 135 -16.41 -12.47 -18.23
C LEU A 135 -17.33 -11.68 -19.18
N ILE A 136 -18.55 -11.34 -18.77
CA ILE A 136 -19.48 -10.51 -19.56
C ILE A 136 -18.89 -9.15 -19.97
N TYR A 137 -17.91 -8.62 -19.21
CA TYR A 137 -17.23 -7.38 -19.57
C TYR A 137 -16.23 -7.56 -20.72
N PHE A 138 -15.92 -8.80 -21.12
CA PHE A 138 -14.92 -9.14 -22.11
C PHE A 138 -15.56 -9.90 -23.27
N LYS A 139 -15.46 -9.34 -24.48
CA LYS A 139 -16.13 -9.91 -25.67
C LYS A 139 -15.45 -11.14 -26.25
N ASP A 140 -14.18 -11.39 -25.92
CA ASP A 140 -13.45 -12.61 -26.29
C ASP A 140 -12.10 -12.67 -25.56
N THR A 141 -11.55 -13.88 -25.39
CA THR A 141 -10.24 -14.29 -24.79
C THR A 141 -10.24 -14.75 -23.31
N SER A 142 -9.70 -15.96 -23.11
CA SER A 142 -9.58 -16.68 -21.83
C SER A 142 -8.61 -16.05 -20.81
N ASN A 143 -7.78 -15.10 -21.24
CA ASN A 143 -6.76 -14.45 -20.40
C ASN A 143 -7.22 -13.07 -19.88
N LEU A 144 -8.46 -12.67 -20.11
CA LEU A 144 -9.05 -11.40 -19.63
C LEU A 144 -10.11 -11.63 -18.55
N GLY A 145 -10.43 -10.59 -17.79
CA GLY A 145 -11.46 -10.59 -16.75
C GLY A 145 -11.05 -11.20 -15.43
N GLY A 146 -12.03 -11.53 -14.59
CA GLY A 146 -11.79 -11.91 -13.20
C GLY A 146 -10.80 -13.06 -13.05
N GLY A 147 -10.16 -13.08 -11.89
CA GLY A 147 -9.15 -14.06 -11.60
C GLY A 147 -8.34 -13.72 -10.36
N LEU A 148 -7.48 -14.67 -10.00
CA LEU A 148 -6.36 -14.47 -9.11
C LEU A 148 -5.11 -14.26 -9.98
N TYR A 149 -4.37 -13.20 -9.69
CA TYR A 149 -3.21 -12.78 -10.44
C TYR A 149 -1.99 -12.69 -9.54
N GLU A 150 -0.82 -13.02 -10.08
CA GLU A 150 0.46 -12.62 -9.50
C GLU A 150 0.97 -11.37 -10.23
N PHE A 151 1.25 -10.31 -9.48
CA PHE A 151 1.90 -9.11 -9.95
C PHE A 151 3.29 -8.99 -9.35
N SER A 152 4.32 -8.81 -10.18
CA SER A 152 5.71 -8.72 -9.74
C SER A 152 6.42 -7.51 -10.31
N VAL A 153 7.23 -6.86 -9.48
CA VAL A 153 8.14 -5.80 -9.87
C VAL A 153 9.53 -6.20 -9.44
N THR A 154 10.46 -6.14 -10.39
CA THR A 154 11.89 -6.33 -10.16
C THR A 154 12.65 -5.18 -10.79
N SER A 155 13.92 -5.01 -10.40
CA SER A 155 14.86 -4.09 -11.06
C SER A 155 14.95 -4.20 -12.59
N LYS A 156 14.47 -5.31 -13.20
CA LYS A 156 14.56 -5.56 -14.65
C LYS A 156 13.22 -5.54 -15.37
N ALA A 157 12.13 -5.85 -14.69
CA ALA A 157 10.84 -6.07 -15.35
C ALA A 157 9.65 -5.90 -14.39
N VAL A 158 8.51 -5.55 -14.98
CA VAL A 158 7.18 -5.64 -14.36
C VAL A 158 6.43 -6.79 -15.03
N GLY A 159 5.90 -7.71 -14.23
CA GLY A 159 5.15 -8.88 -14.69
C GLY A 159 3.76 -8.94 -14.06
N CYS A 160 2.79 -9.46 -14.81
CA CYS A 160 1.43 -9.70 -14.34
C CYS A 160 0.89 -10.97 -15.01
N GLU A 161 0.67 -12.02 -14.23
CA GLU A 161 0.22 -13.33 -14.70
C GLU A 161 -1.12 -13.71 -14.05
N LYS A 162 -2.09 -14.16 -14.84
CA LYS A 162 -3.33 -14.74 -14.33
C LYS A 162 -3.04 -16.18 -13.92
N LEU A 163 -3.18 -16.48 -12.63
CA LEU A 163 -2.98 -17.82 -12.09
C LEU A 163 -4.23 -18.67 -12.26
N VAL A 164 -5.39 -18.10 -11.94
CA VAL A 164 -6.67 -18.81 -11.93
C VAL A 164 -7.79 -17.88 -12.39
N ALA A 165 -8.65 -18.34 -13.31
CA ALA A 165 -9.85 -17.61 -13.70
C ALA A 165 -10.98 -17.83 -12.67
N GLY A 166 -11.77 -16.78 -12.40
CA GLY A 166 -12.87 -16.83 -11.44
C GLY A 166 -13.33 -15.43 -11.03
N THR A 167 -14.30 -15.35 -10.14
CA THR A 167 -14.80 -14.07 -9.60
C THR A 167 -14.29 -13.90 -8.17
N PHE A 168 -12.97 -13.68 -8.07
CA PHE A 168 -12.28 -13.70 -6.79
C PHE A 168 -12.38 -12.37 -6.06
N ARG A 169 -12.53 -12.47 -4.74
CA ARG A 169 -12.73 -11.36 -3.82
C ARG A 169 -11.64 -11.38 -2.76
N GLN A 170 -11.96 -11.55 -1.49
CA GLN A 170 -10.97 -11.44 -0.43
C GLN A 170 -9.92 -12.58 -0.46
N ILE A 171 -8.67 -12.23 -0.11
CA ILE A 171 -7.52 -13.13 0.04
C ILE A 171 -7.12 -13.14 1.51
N VAL A 172 -6.93 -14.34 2.08
CA VAL A 172 -6.48 -14.53 3.46
C VAL A 172 -5.25 -15.44 3.46
N ASP A 173 -4.16 -14.96 4.05
CA ASP A 173 -2.96 -15.76 4.29
C ASP A 173 -3.21 -16.70 5.48
N MET A 174 -3.00 -18.00 5.27
CA MET A 174 -3.12 -19.01 6.31
C MET A 174 -1.72 -19.31 6.84
N GLU A 175 -1.52 -19.24 8.16
CA GLU A 175 -0.19 -19.42 8.79
C GLU A 175 0.45 -20.80 8.52
N ASN A 176 -0.32 -21.77 8.06
CA ASN A 176 0.16 -23.08 7.62
C ASN A 176 0.81 -23.08 6.23
N GLY A 177 1.01 -21.92 5.61
CA GLY A 177 1.59 -21.79 4.28
C GLY A 177 0.59 -22.04 3.15
N ASN A 178 -0.70 -21.85 3.42
CA ASN A 178 -1.75 -21.85 2.40
C ASN A 178 -2.36 -20.45 2.25
N ILE A 179 -3.12 -20.24 1.19
CA ILE A 179 -3.87 -19.02 0.93
C ILE A 179 -5.31 -19.39 0.65
N ALA A 180 -6.24 -18.82 1.41
CA ALA A 180 -7.66 -18.94 1.13
C ALA A 180 -8.12 -17.72 0.33
N VAL A 181 -8.87 -17.94 -0.74
CA VAL A 181 -9.43 -16.89 -1.59
C VAL A 181 -10.92 -17.12 -1.77
N LEU A 182 -11.70 -16.09 -1.53
CA LEU A 182 -13.14 -16.12 -1.71
C LEU A 182 -13.51 -15.96 -3.18
N GLU A 183 -14.43 -16.76 -3.68
CA GLU A 183 -15.01 -16.66 -5.02
C GLU A 183 -16.52 -16.52 -4.95
N GLU A 184 -17.07 -15.49 -5.58
CA GLU A 184 -18.49 -15.12 -5.48
C GLU A 184 -19.46 -16.23 -5.94
N MET A 185 -19.04 -17.10 -6.85
CA MET A 185 -19.91 -18.13 -7.41
C MET A 185 -19.88 -19.45 -6.65
N ASN A 186 -18.84 -19.69 -5.85
CA ASN A 186 -18.49 -21.04 -5.43
C ASN A 186 -18.17 -21.10 -3.92
N GLY A 187 -17.65 -20.05 -3.28
CA GLY A 187 -17.26 -20.07 -1.86
C GLY A 187 -15.77 -19.93 -1.68
N ILE A 188 -15.14 -20.74 -0.83
CA ILE A 188 -13.73 -20.57 -0.44
C ILE A 188 -12.85 -21.55 -1.23
N ARG A 189 -11.88 -21.04 -1.98
CA ARG A 189 -10.82 -21.83 -2.60
C ARG A 189 -9.54 -21.69 -1.80
N ILE A 190 -8.88 -22.80 -1.52
CA ILE A 190 -7.60 -22.82 -0.80
C ILE A 190 -6.50 -23.28 -1.75
N PHE A 191 -5.38 -22.57 -1.70
CA PHE A 191 -4.20 -22.81 -2.52
C PHE A 191 -2.98 -23.03 -1.63
N GLU A 192 -2.04 -23.86 -2.08
CA GLU A 192 -0.73 -23.99 -1.43
C GLU A 192 0.16 -22.80 -1.79
N LYS A 193 0.78 -22.18 -0.77
CA LYS A 193 1.76 -21.08 -0.95
C LYS A 193 3.12 -21.70 -1.25
N GLY A 194 3.47 -21.79 -2.53
CA GLY A 194 4.77 -22.30 -2.99
C GLY A 194 5.37 -21.45 -4.10
N SER A 195 6.38 -21.99 -4.78
CA SER A 195 6.94 -21.37 -6.01
C SER A 195 5.90 -21.24 -7.12
N VAL A 196 4.85 -22.06 -7.07
CA VAL A 196 3.67 -22.04 -7.92
C VAL A 196 2.46 -22.17 -7.00
N ILE A 197 1.42 -21.36 -7.24
CA ILE A 197 0.16 -21.46 -6.50
C ILE A 197 -0.64 -22.64 -7.05
N GLY A 198 -0.68 -23.73 -6.28
CA GLY A 198 -1.42 -24.95 -6.60
C GLY A 198 -2.78 -24.97 -5.91
N PHE A 199 -3.83 -25.36 -6.62
CA PHE A 199 -5.14 -25.57 -6.00
C PHE A 199 -5.11 -26.78 -5.06
N TRP A 200 -5.63 -26.61 -3.84
CA TRP A 200 -5.63 -27.64 -2.82
C TRP A 200 -7.04 -28.14 -2.49
N LYS A 201 -7.92 -27.22 -2.08
CA LYS A 201 -9.23 -27.56 -1.52
C LYS A 201 -10.28 -26.51 -1.87
N PHE A 202 -11.54 -26.94 -1.89
CA PHE A 202 -12.69 -26.09 -2.09
C PHE A 202 -13.73 -26.33 -0.99
N ILE A 203 -14.33 -25.25 -0.47
CA ILE A 203 -15.45 -25.25 0.47
C ILE A 203 -16.60 -24.51 -0.22
N GLU A 204 -17.66 -25.25 -0.52
CA GLU A 204 -18.83 -24.73 -1.23
C GLU A 204 -19.70 -23.88 -0.29
N CYS A 205 -20.15 -22.71 -0.76
CA CYS A 205 -21.15 -21.90 -0.07
C CYS A 205 -22.58 -22.26 -0.52
N ASP A 206 -23.58 -21.84 0.23
CA ASP A 206 -24.97 -22.07 -0.16
C ASP A 206 -25.35 -21.18 -1.35
N LYS A 207 -26.28 -21.68 -2.16
CA LYS A 207 -26.81 -20.93 -3.29
C LYS A 207 -27.48 -19.65 -2.79
N GLY A 208 -27.07 -18.53 -3.38
CA GLY A 208 -27.64 -17.21 -3.08
C GLY A 208 -26.94 -16.47 -1.94
N ASP A 209 -25.89 -17.02 -1.32
CA ASP A 209 -25.13 -16.32 -0.27
C ASP A 209 -24.46 -15.04 -0.77
N ARG A 210 -24.01 -15.06 -2.03
CA ARG A 210 -23.23 -13.98 -2.65
C ARG A 210 -22.07 -13.54 -1.75
N PRO A 211 -21.06 -14.40 -1.57
CA PRO A 211 -20.02 -14.19 -0.58
C PRO A 211 -19.09 -13.02 -0.97
N HIS A 212 -18.88 -12.05 -0.07
CA HIS A 212 -17.98 -10.91 -0.32
C HIS A 212 -16.76 -10.85 0.58
N GLY A 213 -16.92 -11.14 1.87
CA GLY A 213 -15.86 -11.12 2.87
C GLY A 213 -15.51 -12.51 3.41
N LEU A 214 -14.27 -12.68 3.84
CA LEU A 214 -13.66 -13.90 4.36
C LEU A 214 -12.67 -13.56 5.48
N ALA A 215 -12.77 -14.21 6.63
CA ALA A 215 -11.76 -14.17 7.68
C ALA A 215 -11.41 -15.60 8.11
N TYR A 216 -10.16 -15.80 8.55
CA TYR A 216 -9.68 -17.09 9.05
C TYR A 216 -9.25 -16.97 10.50
N ASP A 217 -9.97 -17.66 11.39
CA ASP A 217 -9.61 -17.84 12.78
C ASP A 217 -8.63 -19.01 12.90
N LYS A 218 -7.34 -18.66 12.94
CA LYS A 218 -6.26 -19.63 13.14
C LYS A 218 -6.31 -20.36 14.49
N VAL A 219 -6.93 -19.78 15.51
CA VAL A 219 -6.95 -20.37 16.87
C VAL A 219 -7.91 -21.54 16.90
N ASN A 220 -9.08 -21.39 16.26
CA ASN A 220 -10.12 -22.42 16.23
C ASN A 220 -10.20 -23.17 14.90
N ASN A 221 -9.38 -22.79 13.92
CA ASN A 221 -9.37 -23.31 12.56
C ASN A 221 -10.72 -23.16 11.84
N ILE A 222 -11.29 -21.94 11.89
CA ILE A 222 -12.62 -21.62 11.36
C ILE A 222 -12.50 -20.55 10.27
N PHE A 223 -13.21 -20.72 9.15
CA PHE A 223 -13.49 -19.64 8.22
C PHE A 223 -14.80 -18.96 8.56
N TYR A 224 -14.79 -17.63 8.61
CA TYR A 224 -15.99 -16.80 8.63
C TYR A 224 -16.17 -16.18 7.26
N MET A 225 -17.38 -16.29 6.70
CA MET A 225 -17.71 -15.79 5.37
C MET A 225 -18.93 -14.88 5.44
N ALA A 226 -18.83 -13.71 4.84
CA ALA A 226 -19.96 -12.78 4.76
C ALA A 226 -20.88 -13.18 3.60
N CYS A 227 -22.08 -13.64 3.93
CA CYS A 227 -23.16 -13.93 3.01
C CYS A 227 -23.95 -12.65 2.74
N THR A 228 -23.37 -11.76 1.93
CA THR A 228 -23.82 -10.38 1.72
C THR A 228 -25.26 -10.25 1.24
N ALA A 229 -25.78 -11.22 0.49
CA ALA A 229 -27.18 -11.18 0.03
C ALA A 229 -28.19 -11.40 1.16
N LYS A 230 -27.74 -11.95 2.30
CA LYS A 230 -28.58 -12.31 3.46
C LYS A 230 -28.27 -11.46 4.70
N ASP A 231 -27.25 -10.59 4.67
CA ASP A 231 -26.68 -9.93 5.86
C ASP A 231 -26.32 -10.92 6.99
N GLU A 232 -25.74 -12.05 6.59
CA GLU A 232 -25.35 -13.14 7.47
C GLU A 232 -23.84 -13.37 7.45
N ILE A 233 -23.32 -13.94 8.53
CA ILE A 233 -21.95 -14.46 8.59
C ILE A 233 -22.02 -15.97 8.83
N ALA A 234 -21.60 -16.74 7.84
CA ALA A 234 -21.50 -18.20 7.95
C ALA A 234 -20.13 -18.61 8.49
N ALA A 235 -20.09 -19.67 9.30
CA ALA A 235 -18.87 -20.24 9.84
C ALA A 235 -18.65 -21.65 9.28
N TYR A 236 -17.43 -21.97 8.88
CA TYR A 236 -17.03 -23.26 8.35
C TYR A 236 -15.79 -23.78 9.06
N ASP A 237 -15.80 -25.05 9.40
CA ASP A 237 -14.59 -25.75 9.85
C ASP A 237 -13.60 -25.84 8.68
N ALA A 238 -12.38 -25.33 8.85
CA ALA A 238 -11.44 -25.18 7.75
C ALA A 238 -10.90 -26.53 7.24
N ASP A 239 -10.82 -27.55 8.08
CA ASP A 239 -10.30 -28.89 7.74
C ASP A 239 -11.32 -29.74 7.00
N THR A 240 -12.58 -29.69 7.42
CA THR A 240 -13.66 -30.51 6.87
C THR A 240 -14.49 -29.77 5.83
N GLY A 241 -14.49 -28.43 5.86
CA GLY A 241 -15.36 -27.58 5.04
C GLY A 241 -16.84 -27.65 5.45
N LYS A 242 -17.17 -28.28 6.59
CA LYS A 242 -18.55 -28.38 7.04
C LYS A 242 -18.99 -27.07 7.70
N PRO A 243 -20.25 -26.66 7.52
CA PRO A 243 -20.80 -25.54 8.27
C PRO A 243 -20.78 -25.85 9.77
N ILE A 244 -20.49 -24.82 10.56
CA ILE A 244 -20.63 -24.84 12.02
C ILE A 244 -22.00 -24.22 12.33
N ASP A 245 -22.82 -24.92 13.11
CA ASP A 245 -24.23 -24.59 13.37
C ASP A 245 -24.38 -23.25 14.12
N SER A 246 -24.28 -22.13 13.40
CA SER A 246 -24.77 -20.78 13.79
C SER A 246 -24.33 -19.77 12.70
N ALA A 247 -25.24 -19.42 11.78
CA ALA A 247 -25.05 -18.23 10.97
C ALA A 247 -25.45 -16.99 11.81
N GLU A 248 -24.58 -15.99 11.87
CA GLU A 248 -24.86 -14.76 12.61
C GLU A 248 -25.64 -13.78 11.72
N ILE A 249 -26.91 -13.57 12.03
CA ILE A 249 -27.76 -12.59 11.34
C ILE A 249 -27.47 -11.19 11.90
N LEU A 250 -26.99 -10.28 11.05
CA LEU A 250 -26.68 -8.93 11.48
C LEU A 250 -27.92 -8.05 11.66
N SER A 251 -28.95 -8.27 10.85
CA SER A 251 -30.14 -7.41 10.82
C SER A 251 -31.42 -8.16 11.11
N TRP A 252 -32.20 -7.64 12.06
CA TRP A 252 -33.58 -8.08 12.19
C TRP A 252 -34.39 -7.80 10.90
N LYS A 253 -34.02 -6.78 10.11
CA LYS A 253 -34.71 -6.49 8.83
C LYS A 253 -34.53 -7.64 7.84
N ALA A 254 -33.31 -8.16 7.72
CA ALA A 254 -33.01 -9.32 6.88
C ALA A 254 -33.78 -10.57 7.36
N SER A 255 -33.96 -10.75 8.67
CA SER A 255 -34.79 -11.84 9.21
C SER A 255 -36.28 -11.74 8.86
N VAL A 256 -36.77 -10.54 8.50
CA VAL A 256 -38.17 -10.30 8.13
C VAL A 256 -38.42 -10.54 6.64
N ASP A 257 -37.56 -10.04 5.76
CA ASP A 257 -37.81 -10.05 4.31
C ASP A 257 -36.79 -10.85 3.48
N GLY A 258 -35.75 -11.40 4.12
CA GLY A 258 -34.70 -12.20 3.48
C GLY A 258 -33.80 -11.41 2.54
N LYS A 259 -33.79 -10.06 2.64
CA LYS A 259 -32.96 -9.20 1.80
C LYS A 259 -31.78 -8.64 2.56
N ASN A 260 -30.78 -8.18 1.83
CA ASN A 260 -29.68 -7.42 2.38
C ASN A 260 -30.04 -5.94 2.59
N HIS A 261 -29.73 -5.43 3.77
CA HIS A 261 -29.99 -4.09 4.25
C HIS A 261 -28.70 -3.34 4.56
N HIS A 262 -27.67 -4.03 5.05
CA HIS A 262 -26.38 -3.44 5.45
C HIS A 262 -25.30 -3.54 4.37
N TRP A 263 -25.31 -4.64 3.59
CA TRP A 263 -24.29 -4.97 2.59
C TRP A 263 -22.89 -5.07 3.20
N ILE A 264 -22.54 -6.27 3.66
CA ILE A 264 -21.21 -6.61 4.19
C ILE A 264 -20.22 -6.77 3.03
N ASN A 265 -19.02 -6.17 3.12
CA ASN A 265 -18.03 -6.25 2.03
C ASN A 265 -16.77 -7.04 2.37
N ASP A 266 -16.26 -6.89 3.58
CA ASP A 266 -14.97 -7.44 4.00
C ASP A 266 -15.04 -7.84 5.47
N LEU A 267 -14.30 -8.90 5.84
CA LEU A 267 -14.16 -9.41 7.19
C LEU A 267 -12.69 -9.46 7.60
N ALA A 268 -12.40 -9.09 8.85
CA ALA A 268 -11.10 -9.34 9.47
C ALA A 268 -11.31 -9.87 10.89
N ILE A 269 -10.42 -10.74 11.35
CA ILE A 269 -10.45 -11.25 12.71
C ILE A 269 -9.22 -10.78 13.48
N LYS A 270 -9.43 -10.39 14.73
CA LYS A 270 -8.37 -10.12 15.70
C LYS A 270 -8.82 -10.64 17.06
N ASP A 271 -8.04 -11.55 17.61
CA ASP A 271 -8.33 -12.24 18.87
C ASP A 271 -9.72 -12.91 18.86
N ARG A 272 -10.64 -12.51 19.76
CA ARG A 272 -12.01 -13.03 19.86
C ARG A 272 -13.04 -12.14 19.15
N TYR A 273 -12.59 -11.25 18.27
CA TYR A 273 -13.47 -10.28 17.62
C TYR A 273 -13.40 -10.38 16.09
N LEU A 274 -14.59 -10.40 15.49
CA LEU A 274 -14.76 -10.28 14.05
C LEU A 274 -15.10 -8.82 13.72
N TYR A 275 -14.35 -8.26 12.80
CA TYR A 275 -14.55 -6.92 12.26
C TYR A 275 -15.09 -7.03 10.85
N LEU A 276 -16.03 -6.15 10.52
CA LEU A 276 -16.66 -6.17 9.22
C LEU A 276 -16.90 -4.76 8.70
N SER A 277 -16.75 -4.59 7.38
CA SER A 277 -17.11 -3.36 6.70
C SER A 277 -18.52 -3.45 6.11
N LEU A 278 -19.30 -2.38 6.28
CA LEU A 278 -20.72 -2.30 5.89
C LEU A 278 -20.97 -1.04 5.06
N PHE A 279 -21.81 -1.12 4.03
CA PHE A 279 -22.28 0.09 3.33
C PHE A 279 -23.25 0.93 4.15
N SER A 280 -24.01 0.29 5.04
CA SER A 280 -24.94 0.98 5.92
C SER A 280 -24.95 0.33 7.30
N ILE A 281 -24.65 1.12 8.34
CA ILE A 281 -24.79 0.66 9.73
C ILE A 281 -26.26 0.58 10.13
N SER A 282 -27.12 1.50 9.66
CA SER A 282 -28.55 1.49 9.95
C SER A 282 -29.35 0.43 9.17
N GLY A 283 -28.73 -0.20 8.18
CA GLY A 283 -29.37 -1.16 7.29
C GLY A 283 -30.37 -0.47 6.36
N CYS A 284 -30.03 0.72 5.87
CA CYS A 284 -30.87 1.53 4.99
C CYS A 284 -30.22 1.73 3.61
N GLN A 285 -29.37 0.79 3.19
CA GLN A 285 -28.62 0.88 1.94
C GLN A 285 -29.56 0.89 0.72
N GLN A 286 -30.65 0.12 0.77
CA GLN A 286 -31.62 0.04 -0.33
C GLN A 286 -32.39 1.35 -0.52
N GLU A 287 -32.53 2.16 0.53
CA GLU A 287 -33.09 3.50 0.54
C GLU A 287 -32.07 4.58 0.14
N GLY A 288 -30.83 4.18 -0.19
CA GLY A 288 -29.74 5.08 -0.58
C GLY A 288 -29.03 5.75 0.59
N VAL A 289 -29.23 5.28 1.83
CA VAL A 289 -28.49 5.75 3.00
C VAL A 289 -27.20 4.95 3.14
N TYR A 290 -26.08 5.60 2.82
CA TYR A 290 -24.74 5.03 2.90
C TYR A 290 -24.00 5.51 4.17
N ASP A 291 -24.59 5.26 5.33
CA ASP A 291 -23.99 5.52 6.66
C ASP A 291 -23.03 4.38 7.06
N GLY A 292 -22.14 4.03 6.15
CA GLY A 292 -21.27 2.87 6.27
C GLY A 292 -20.25 3.01 7.40
N GLY A 293 -19.60 1.89 7.72
CA GLY A 293 -18.64 1.87 8.80
C GLY A 293 -18.02 0.51 9.03
N ILE A 294 -17.24 0.44 10.11
CA ILE A 294 -16.64 -0.80 10.59
C ILE A 294 -17.37 -1.18 11.89
N MET A 295 -17.91 -2.39 11.92
CA MET A 295 -18.52 -2.98 13.11
C MET A 295 -17.63 -4.10 13.64
N GLN A 296 -17.59 -4.26 14.95
CA GLN A 296 -16.92 -5.31 15.69
C GLN A 296 -17.98 -6.18 16.36
N ILE A 297 -17.80 -7.50 16.30
CA ILE A 297 -18.65 -8.52 16.90
C ILE A 297 -17.79 -9.38 17.81
N ASN A 298 -18.21 -9.59 19.05
CA ASN A 298 -17.58 -10.55 19.94
C ASN A 298 -18.00 -11.97 19.56
N LEU A 299 -17.04 -12.83 19.19
CA LEU A 299 -17.32 -14.20 18.76
C LEU A 299 -17.86 -15.10 19.88
N ASP A 300 -17.59 -14.76 21.14
CA ASP A 300 -18.14 -15.48 22.31
C ASP A 300 -19.52 -14.96 22.71
N ARG A 301 -19.85 -13.73 22.31
CA ARG A 301 -21.12 -13.03 22.63
C ARG A 301 -21.58 -12.20 21.43
N PRO A 302 -22.11 -12.82 20.36
CA PRO A 302 -22.38 -12.14 19.07
C PRO A 302 -23.40 -10.99 19.12
N ASP A 303 -24.22 -10.94 20.18
CA ASP A 303 -25.13 -9.83 20.47
C ASP A 303 -24.37 -8.57 20.95
N GLU A 304 -23.16 -8.71 21.48
CA GLU A 304 -22.27 -7.60 21.85
C GLU A 304 -21.57 -7.06 20.60
N ARG A 305 -22.18 -6.02 20.02
CA ARG A 305 -21.70 -5.37 18.80
C ARG A 305 -21.30 -3.94 19.08
N GLN A 306 -20.16 -3.53 18.51
CA GLN A 306 -19.65 -2.17 18.65
C GLN A 306 -19.34 -1.59 17.29
N VAL A 307 -19.77 -0.36 17.06
CA VAL A 307 -19.37 0.40 15.86
C VAL A 307 -18.05 1.10 16.15
N VAL A 308 -16.99 0.72 15.46
CA VAL A 308 -15.62 1.24 15.69
C VAL A 308 -15.28 2.39 14.76
N ALA A 309 -15.92 2.48 13.60
CA ALA A 309 -15.84 3.60 12.67
C ALA A 309 -17.21 3.86 12.03
N ARG A 310 -17.54 5.13 11.79
CA ARG A 310 -18.83 5.61 11.25
C ARG A 310 -18.61 6.57 10.10
N ASP A 311 -19.70 6.83 9.37
CA ASP A 311 -19.77 7.81 8.29
C ASP A 311 -18.75 7.54 7.16
N LEU A 312 -18.42 6.27 6.95
CA LEU A 312 -17.60 5.82 5.83
C LEU A 312 -18.48 5.58 4.61
N TRP A 313 -18.03 6.01 3.44
CA TRP A 313 -18.81 5.88 2.22
C TRP A 313 -18.41 4.61 1.46
N MET A 314 -19.27 3.60 1.57
CA MET A 314 -19.10 2.28 0.96
C MET A 314 -17.74 1.63 1.31
N PRO A 315 -17.37 1.44 2.58
CA PRO A 315 -16.09 0.82 2.93
C PRO A 315 -16.03 -0.63 2.41
N HIS A 316 -14.95 -0.96 1.69
CA HIS A 316 -14.72 -2.30 1.13
C HIS A 316 -13.54 -3.04 1.77
N THR A 317 -12.83 -2.40 2.70
CA THR A 317 -11.64 -3.04 3.27
C THR A 317 -11.52 -2.80 4.76
N VAL A 318 -11.31 -3.89 5.49
CA VAL A 318 -10.92 -3.90 6.90
C VAL A 318 -9.87 -4.98 7.11
N ARG A 319 -8.75 -4.63 7.74
CA ARG A 319 -7.61 -5.55 7.92
C ARG A 319 -6.77 -5.13 9.12
N PHE A 320 -6.04 -6.07 9.69
CA PHE A 320 -5.01 -5.79 10.68
C PHE A 320 -3.62 -5.97 10.08
N PHE A 321 -2.73 -5.03 10.38
CA PHE A 321 -1.28 -5.22 10.23
C PHE A 321 -0.64 -5.10 11.61
N GLY A 322 -0.25 -6.23 12.20
CA GLY A 322 0.14 -6.30 13.60
C GLY A 322 -1.04 -5.99 14.55
N GLU A 323 -0.90 -4.94 15.35
CA GLU A 323 -1.94 -4.46 16.28
C GLU A 323 -2.81 -3.35 15.70
N GLU A 324 -2.49 -2.86 14.49
CA GLU A 324 -3.16 -1.70 13.92
C GLU A 324 -4.33 -2.10 13.01
N LEU A 325 -5.54 -1.67 13.39
CA LEU A 325 -6.72 -1.73 12.54
C LEU A 325 -6.55 -0.77 11.36
N CYS A 326 -6.69 -1.27 10.15
CA CYS A 326 -6.57 -0.53 8.91
C CYS A 326 -7.83 -0.71 8.08
N TYR A 327 -8.34 0.36 7.47
CA TYR A 327 -9.54 0.28 6.64
C TYR A 327 -9.59 1.35 5.54
N LEU A 328 -10.39 1.06 4.51
CA LEU A 328 -10.59 1.96 3.38
C LEU A 328 -12.02 2.48 3.35
N ASP A 329 -12.16 3.81 3.35
CA ASP A 329 -13.40 4.50 2.98
C ASP A 329 -13.38 4.68 1.46
N SER A 330 -13.92 3.65 0.79
CA SER A 330 -13.60 3.35 -0.61
C SER A 330 -14.02 4.44 -1.59
N MET A 331 -15.24 4.97 -1.44
CA MET A 331 -15.72 6.03 -2.31
C MET A 331 -14.97 7.33 -2.05
N ASN A 332 -14.63 7.63 -0.78
CA ASN A 332 -13.79 8.78 -0.49
C ASN A 332 -12.30 8.52 -0.77
N GLY A 333 -11.91 7.35 -1.26
CA GLY A 333 -10.52 7.03 -1.56
C GLY A 333 -9.59 7.25 -0.37
N ARG A 334 -10.09 7.06 0.86
CA ARG A 334 -9.37 7.40 2.09
C ARG A 334 -8.88 6.14 2.77
N PHE A 335 -7.62 6.15 3.17
CA PHE A 335 -7.00 5.10 3.95
C PHE A 335 -6.82 5.56 5.40
N TYR A 336 -7.32 4.75 6.34
CA TYR A 336 -7.24 4.98 7.78
C TYR A 336 -6.40 3.91 8.49
N LYS A 337 -5.66 4.34 9.51
CA LYS A 337 -5.03 3.50 10.54
C LYS A 337 -5.56 3.91 11.91
N GLY A 338 -6.29 3.02 12.57
CA GLY A 338 -7.13 3.37 13.71
C GLY A 338 -8.08 4.51 13.32
N SER A 339 -8.04 5.63 14.04
CA SER A 339 -8.80 6.84 13.72
C SER A 339 -8.05 7.84 12.84
N ALA A 340 -6.78 7.59 12.50
CA ALA A 340 -5.96 8.54 11.76
C ALA A 340 -6.15 8.37 10.24
N LEU A 341 -6.46 9.47 9.55
CA LEU A 341 -6.41 9.52 8.08
C LEU A 341 -4.94 9.54 7.65
N VAL A 342 -4.50 8.49 6.95
CA VAL A 342 -3.09 8.31 6.60
C VAL A 342 -2.80 8.57 5.12
N GLY A 343 -3.78 8.44 4.23
CA GLY A 343 -3.65 8.70 2.79
C GLY A 343 -4.98 8.96 2.09
N GLU A 344 -4.94 9.71 0.99
CA GLU A 344 -6.09 10.01 0.12
C GLU A 344 -5.73 9.73 -1.35
N PHE A 345 -6.65 9.08 -2.06
CA PHE A 345 -6.47 8.59 -3.42
C PHE A 345 -7.66 9.00 -4.30
N ASN A 346 -7.41 9.20 -5.59
CA ASN A 346 -8.39 9.80 -6.49
C ASN A 346 -9.41 8.81 -7.05
N GLY A 347 -9.26 7.50 -6.85
CA GLY A 347 -10.21 6.49 -7.32
C GLY A 347 -10.93 5.74 -6.21
N PHE A 348 -11.62 4.67 -6.60
CA PHE A 348 -12.35 3.81 -5.68
C PHE A 348 -11.39 2.83 -5.01
N THR A 349 -11.01 3.11 -3.76
CA THR A 349 -10.02 2.29 -3.05
C THR A 349 -10.60 1.03 -2.45
N ARG A 350 -9.95 -0.12 -2.63
CA ARG A 350 -10.31 -1.39 -2.00
C ARG A 350 -9.13 -2.36 -2.12
N GLY A 351 -8.99 -3.27 -1.17
CA GLY A 351 -7.84 -4.16 -1.05
C GLY A 351 -6.64 -3.44 -0.43
N LEU A 352 -5.98 -4.09 0.52
CA LEU A 352 -4.89 -3.48 1.26
C LEU A 352 -3.81 -4.52 1.61
N GLY A 353 -2.59 -4.28 1.15
CA GLY A 353 -1.40 -5.07 1.52
C GLY A 353 -0.37 -4.21 2.27
N TYR A 354 0.57 -4.86 2.96
CA TYR A 354 1.67 -4.20 3.65
C TYR A 354 2.88 -5.13 3.72
N ASP A 355 4.07 -4.64 3.40
CA ASP A 355 5.31 -5.43 3.41
C ASP A 355 6.25 -5.10 4.59
N GLY A 356 5.78 -4.35 5.57
CA GLY A 356 6.59 -3.84 6.67
C GLY A 356 7.22 -2.47 6.41
N VAL A 357 7.13 -1.94 5.19
CA VAL A 357 7.66 -0.62 4.83
C VAL A 357 6.60 0.20 4.09
N TYR A 358 6.01 -0.36 3.04
CA TYR A 358 5.05 0.30 2.18
C TYR A 358 3.68 -0.37 2.25
N TYR A 359 2.64 0.45 2.13
CA TYR A 359 1.29 -0.03 1.91
C TYR A 359 1.01 -0.21 0.42
N TYR A 360 0.22 -1.22 0.10
CA TYR A 360 -0.31 -1.49 -1.22
C TYR A 360 -1.81 -1.22 -1.19
N VAL A 361 -2.26 -0.11 -1.77
CA VAL A 361 -3.66 0.30 -1.71
C VAL A 361 -4.30 0.05 -3.06
N GLY A 362 -5.21 -0.93 -3.13
CA GLY A 362 -5.88 -1.28 -4.38
C GLY A 362 -6.88 -0.20 -4.80
N GLN A 363 -7.10 -0.12 -6.11
CA GLN A 363 -8.05 0.78 -6.74
C GLN A 363 -8.80 0.03 -7.84
N SER A 364 -10.11 0.20 -7.86
CA SER A 364 -10.96 -0.24 -8.97
C SER A 364 -11.44 0.97 -9.78
N GLU A 365 -11.86 0.71 -11.01
CA GLU A 365 -12.65 1.68 -11.77
C GLU A 365 -13.93 2.03 -11.03
N ASN A 366 -14.25 3.32 -10.99
CA ASN A 366 -15.42 3.79 -10.29
C ASN A 366 -16.67 3.70 -11.18
N ARG A 367 -17.51 2.69 -10.93
CA ARG A 367 -18.80 2.52 -11.64
C ARG A 367 -19.88 3.51 -11.20
N TYR A 368 -19.63 4.28 -10.14
CA TYR A 368 -20.53 5.26 -9.54
C TYR A 368 -19.93 6.67 -9.57
N PHE A 369 -19.11 6.96 -10.60
CA PHE A 369 -18.39 8.24 -10.70
C PHE A 369 -19.33 9.45 -10.79
N ASP A 370 -20.57 9.25 -11.25
CA ASP A 370 -21.64 10.24 -11.29
C ASP A 370 -22.01 10.76 -9.90
N GLN A 371 -21.90 9.92 -8.86
CA GLN A 371 -22.15 10.32 -7.47
C GLN A 371 -21.14 11.36 -6.93
N PHE A 372 -20.02 11.56 -7.63
CA PHE A 372 -19.02 12.58 -7.29
C PHE A 372 -19.23 13.92 -7.99
N LYS A 373 -20.26 14.07 -8.84
CA LYS A 373 -20.54 15.33 -9.52
C LYS A 373 -20.70 16.46 -8.49
N GLY A 374 -19.82 17.46 -8.56
CA GLY A 374 -19.80 18.59 -7.61
C GLY A 374 -19.16 18.29 -6.25
N LYS A 375 -18.71 17.05 -5.99
CA LYS A 375 -17.98 16.66 -4.77
C LYS A 375 -16.48 16.48 -5.00
N ARG A 376 -16.06 16.11 -6.22
CA ARG A 376 -14.65 15.95 -6.59
C ARG A 376 -14.31 16.68 -7.87
N ASN A 377 -13.05 17.11 -7.96
CA ASN A 377 -12.46 17.71 -9.15
C ASN A 377 -11.88 16.67 -10.11
N ASN A 378 -11.63 15.45 -9.63
CA ASN A 378 -11.07 14.35 -10.40
C ASN A 378 -11.49 13.00 -9.79
N VAL A 379 -11.72 12.00 -10.65
CA VAL A 379 -11.95 10.61 -10.25
C VAL A 379 -11.08 9.72 -11.12
N GLY A 380 -10.26 8.88 -10.50
CA GLY A 380 -9.45 7.88 -11.18
C GLY A 380 -10.32 6.76 -11.77
N MET A 381 -10.04 6.37 -13.01
CA MET A 381 -10.81 5.39 -13.78
C MET A 381 -9.94 4.20 -14.21
N ASN A 382 -8.92 3.87 -13.43
CA ASN A 382 -8.00 2.76 -13.71
C ASN A 382 -8.05 1.74 -12.57
N ALA A 383 -7.95 0.47 -12.92
CA ALA A 383 -7.77 -0.61 -11.96
C ALA A 383 -6.28 -0.90 -11.72
N GLY A 384 -5.91 -1.06 -10.45
CA GLY A 384 -4.52 -1.22 -10.08
C GLY A 384 -4.32 -1.07 -8.59
N PHE A 385 -3.12 -0.67 -8.19
CA PHE A 385 -2.82 -0.37 -6.80
C PHE A 385 -1.72 0.69 -6.68
N PHE A 386 -1.73 1.41 -5.56
CA PHE A 386 -0.66 2.32 -5.18
C PHE A 386 0.34 1.58 -4.29
N LEU A 387 1.63 1.68 -4.61
CA LEU A 387 2.70 1.53 -3.62
C LEU A 387 2.80 2.87 -2.88
N PHE A 388 2.49 2.88 -1.59
CA PHE A 388 2.32 4.07 -0.77
C PHE A 388 3.29 4.08 0.41
N ASP A 389 4.09 5.14 0.49
CA ASP A 389 4.94 5.47 1.62
C ASP A 389 4.14 6.31 2.62
N GLU A 390 3.83 5.73 3.78
CA GLU A 390 3.09 6.41 4.83
C GLU A 390 3.88 7.60 5.40
N GLU A 391 5.21 7.51 5.51
CA GLU A 391 6.03 8.54 6.14
C GLU A 391 6.08 9.79 5.26
N THR A 392 6.36 9.61 3.97
CA THR A 392 6.58 10.74 3.05
C THR A 392 5.30 11.15 2.32
N LYS A 393 4.23 10.36 2.43
CA LYS A 393 2.98 10.48 1.67
C LYS A 393 3.17 10.38 0.15
N ALA A 394 4.28 9.79 -0.30
CA ALA A 394 4.54 9.58 -1.71
C ALA A 394 3.91 8.26 -2.16
N SER A 395 3.40 8.22 -3.38
CA SER A 395 2.85 7.00 -3.95
C SER A 395 3.19 6.84 -5.42
N LYS A 396 3.31 5.59 -5.86
CA LYS A 396 3.38 5.22 -7.27
C LYS A 396 2.23 4.27 -7.61
N PHE A 397 1.49 4.59 -8.66
CA PHE A 397 0.41 3.73 -9.14
C PHE A 397 0.93 2.68 -10.12
N PHE A 398 0.48 1.45 -9.96
CA PHE A 398 0.70 0.32 -10.84
C PHE A 398 -0.64 -0.13 -11.38
N GLU A 399 -0.87 0.07 -12.68
CA GLU A 399 -2.05 -0.43 -13.37
C GLU A 399 -1.95 -1.95 -13.51
N VAL A 400 -3.04 -2.65 -13.22
CA VAL A 400 -3.13 -4.09 -13.48
C VAL A 400 -3.80 -4.25 -14.85
N PRO A 401 -3.07 -4.68 -15.89
CA PRO A 401 -3.57 -4.58 -17.25
C PRO A 401 -4.85 -5.39 -17.45
N ARG A 402 -5.84 -4.74 -18.09
CA ARG A 402 -7.06 -5.39 -18.59
C ARG A 402 -7.98 -5.92 -17.48
N LEU A 403 -7.95 -5.26 -16.33
CA LEU A 403 -8.93 -5.36 -15.26
C LEU A 403 -9.68 -4.04 -15.11
N HIS A 404 -10.94 -4.14 -14.71
CA HIS A 404 -11.76 -3.02 -14.23
C HIS A 404 -11.78 -2.98 -12.70
N GLN A 405 -11.57 -4.12 -12.04
CA GLN A 405 -11.60 -4.20 -10.58
C GLN A 405 -10.41 -4.96 -10.02
N VAL A 406 -9.76 -4.33 -9.05
CA VAL A 406 -8.88 -4.96 -8.05
C VAL A 406 -9.68 -4.99 -6.75
N HIS A 407 -9.89 -6.16 -6.16
CA HIS A 407 -10.69 -6.30 -4.94
C HIS A 407 -9.83 -6.43 -3.69
N ASP A 408 -8.82 -7.30 -3.72
CA ASP A 408 -7.92 -7.49 -2.59
C ASP A 408 -6.47 -7.74 -3.04
N LEU A 409 -5.54 -7.52 -2.11
CA LEU A 409 -4.10 -7.59 -2.29
C LEU A 409 -3.46 -8.39 -1.16
N LEU A 410 -2.55 -9.30 -1.49
CA LEU A 410 -1.70 -9.98 -0.50
C LEU A 410 -0.23 -9.89 -0.92
N VAL A 411 0.65 -9.49 0.00
CA VAL A 411 2.10 -9.49 -0.22
C VAL A 411 2.63 -10.92 -0.11
N LEU A 412 3.44 -11.36 -1.07
CA LEU A 412 4.00 -12.71 -1.15
C LEU A 412 5.39 -12.85 -0.55
#